data_AF-A0A2N1XFP4-F1
#
_entry.id   AF-A0A2N1XFP4-F1
#
_cell.length_a   1.000
_cell.length_b   1.000
_cell.length_c   1.000
_cell.angle_alpha   90.00
_cell.angle_beta   90.00
_cell.angle_gamma   90.00
#
_symmetry.space_group_name_H-M   'P 1'
#
loop_
_entity.id
_entity.type
_entity.pdbx_description
1 polymer ?
#
loop_
_entity_poly.entity_id
_entity_poly.type
_entity_poly.pdbx_seq_one_letter_code
_entity_poly.pdbx_strand_id
1 'polypeptide(L)'
;MSAEEFGQSARVRLFGSRVRDDDRGGDVDLMVEVTTVIESPAWQSAMLATRVSRAMSGRRVDVVLSAPNLRDLPIHAVARREGVLL
;
A
#
# COMPACT_ATOMS: atom_id res chain seq x y z
N MET A 1 13.21 12.56 5.09
CA MET A 1 13.10 11.10 5.26
C MET A 1 12.67 10.52 3.93
N SER A 2 13.54 9.70 3.35
CA SER A 2 13.54 9.20 1.97
C SER A 2 12.92 7.78 1.93
N ALA A 3 12.66 7.26 0.73
CA ALA A 3 11.96 6.00 0.46
C ALA A 3 12.64 4.68 0.94
N GLU A 4 13.50 4.72 1.95
CA GLU A 4 14.23 3.56 2.50
C GLU A 4 13.58 2.95 3.75
N GLU A 5 12.43 3.48 4.19
CA GLU A 5 11.82 3.18 5.50
C GLU A 5 11.27 1.76 5.69
N PHE A 6 11.19 0.94 4.65
CA PHE A 6 10.68 -0.45 4.74
C PHE A 6 11.68 -1.53 4.31
N GLY A 7 12.90 -1.13 3.92
CA GLY A 7 13.96 -2.05 3.48
C GLY A 7 13.66 -2.76 2.15
N GLN A 8 14.65 -3.49 1.63
CA GLN A 8 14.57 -4.25 0.36
C GLN A 8 13.56 -5.42 0.37
N SER A 9 12.89 -5.67 1.49
CA SER A 9 11.99 -6.81 1.69
C SER A 9 10.50 -6.44 1.66
N ALA A 10 10.16 -5.19 1.37
CA ALA A 10 8.77 -4.77 1.24
C ALA A 10 8.14 -5.34 -0.04
N ARG A 11 7.00 -6.03 0.11
CA ARG A 11 6.18 -6.50 -1.02
C ARG A 11 5.02 -5.55 -1.22
N VAL A 12 4.89 -5.00 -2.41
CA VAL A 12 3.81 -4.08 -2.76
C VAL A 12 2.81 -4.78 -3.66
N ARG A 13 1.54 -4.71 -3.31
CA ARG A 13 0.44 -5.22 -4.12
C ARG A 13 -0.53 -4.10 -4.44
N LEU A 14 -0.90 -3.97 -5.71
CA LEU A 14 -2.04 -3.18 -6.13
C LEU A 14 -3.29 -4.04 -5.98
N PHE A 15 -4.30 -3.57 -5.24
CA PHE A 15 -5.56 -4.29 -5.07
C PHE A 15 -6.76 -3.35 -5.23
N GLY A 16 -7.97 -3.84 -4.95
CA GLY A 16 -9.19 -3.05 -5.06
C GLY A 16 -9.73 -2.96 -6.50
N SER A 17 -10.66 -2.04 -6.72
CA SER A 17 -11.41 -1.90 -7.99
C SER A 17 -10.51 -1.69 -9.22
N ARG A 18 -9.25 -1.32 -9.02
CA ARG A 18 -8.26 -1.01 -10.07
C ARG A 18 -7.43 -2.17 -10.56
N VAL A 19 -7.54 -3.36 -9.96
CA VAL A 19 -6.89 -4.56 -10.52
C VAL A 19 -7.40 -4.85 -11.93
N ARG A 20 -8.60 -4.35 -12.25
CA ARG A 20 -9.19 -4.34 -13.59
C ARG A 20 -9.88 -3.00 -13.78
N ASP A 21 -9.20 -1.97 -14.25
CA ASP A 21 -9.96 -0.86 -14.81
C ASP A 21 -9.21 -0.10 -15.89
N ASP A 22 -9.84 -0.13 -17.06
CA ASP A 22 -9.50 0.62 -18.27
C ASP A 22 -9.91 2.10 -18.13
N ASP A 23 -10.52 2.47 -16.99
CA ASP A 23 -11.02 3.82 -16.72
C ASP A 23 -10.02 4.73 -16.00
N ARG A 24 -9.71 5.83 -16.69
CA ARG A 24 -8.74 6.85 -16.30
C ARG A 24 -9.34 7.83 -15.28
N GLY A 25 -9.42 7.45 -13.99
CA GLY A 25 -9.49 8.45 -12.91
C GLY A 25 -10.16 8.05 -11.59
N GLY A 26 -9.39 7.63 -10.58
CA GLY A 26 -9.94 7.47 -9.22
C GLY A 26 -8.90 7.08 -8.15
N ASP A 27 -9.34 6.55 -7.01
CA ASP A 27 -8.52 6.19 -5.82
C ASP A 27 -7.79 4.84 -5.98
N VAL A 28 -6.47 4.78 -5.75
CA VAL A 28 -5.62 3.58 -5.92
C VAL A 28 -5.39 2.90 -4.57
N ASP A 29 -5.72 1.62 -4.43
CA ASP A 29 -5.47 0.87 -3.19
C ASP A 29 -4.17 0.05 -3.28
N LEU A 30 -3.22 0.35 -2.40
CA LEU A 30 -1.96 -0.36 -2.29
C LEU A 30 -1.85 -1.06 -0.94
N MET A 31 -1.44 -2.33 -0.96
CA MET A 31 -1.01 -3.03 0.24
C MET A 31 0.51 -3.13 0.24
N VAL A 32 1.13 -2.76 1.35
CA VAL A 32 2.56 -2.93 1.57
C VAL A 32 2.77 -3.90 2.72
N GLU A 33 3.34 -5.05 2.39
CA GLU A 33 3.67 -6.11 3.33
C GLU A 33 5.17 -6.05 3.65
N VAL A 34 5.49 -6.01 4.93
CA VAL A 34 6.86 -5.97 5.43
C VAL A 34 7.07 -7.05 6.47
N THR A 35 8.30 -7.54 6.58
CA THR A 35 8.68 -8.56 7.57
C THR A 35 9.16 -7.98 8.89
N THR A 36 9.21 -6.65 9.01
CA THR A 36 9.67 -5.92 10.19
C THR A 36 8.52 -5.19 10.87
N VAL A 37 8.64 -4.94 12.17
CA VAL A 37 7.63 -4.17 12.91
C VAL A 37 7.57 -2.72 12.42
N ILE A 38 6.38 -2.14 12.53
CA ILE A 38 6.10 -0.75 12.16
C ILE A 38 5.72 0.02 13.42
N GLU A 39 6.56 0.96 13.83
CA GLU A 39 6.36 1.73 15.07
C GLU A 39 5.25 2.77 14.95
N SER A 40 5.09 3.38 13.77
CA SER A 40 4.12 4.46 13.53
C SER A 40 3.27 4.18 12.28
N PRO A 41 2.33 3.21 12.34
CA PRO A 41 1.62 2.73 11.15
C PRO A 41 0.82 3.80 10.43
N ALA A 42 0.07 4.62 11.18
CA ALA A 42 -0.74 5.69 10.59
C ALA A 42 0.10 6.79 9.92
N TRP A 43 1.23 7.15 10.54
CA TRP A 43 2.16 8.12 9.98
C TRP A 43 2.84 7.58 8.72
N GLN A 44 3.36 6.34 8.80
CA GLN A 44 4.07 5.72 7.70
C GLN A 44 3.14 5.42 6.51
N SER A 45 1.89 5.01 6.74
CA SER A 45 0.90 4.82 5.68
C SER A 45 0.55 6.14 4.99
N ALA A 46 0.29 7.21 5.76
CA ALA A 46 -0.03 8.53 5.22
C ALA A 46 1.14 9.14 4.43
N MET A 47 2.37 8.98 4.94
CA MET A 47 3.58 9.39 4.24
C MET A 47 3.75 8.65 2.92
N LEU A 48 3.54 7.33 2.92
CA LEU A 48 3.64 6.54 1.70
C LEU A 48 2.55 6.90 0.68
N ALA A 49 1.30 7.01 1.14
CA ALA A 49 0.16 7.45 0.32
C ALA A 49 0.45 8.78 -0.37
N THR A 50 0.99 9.75 0.38
CA THR A 50 1.36 11.07 -0.17
C THR A 50 2.48 10.97 -1.21
N ARG A 51 3.52 10.18 -0.95
CA ARG A 51 4.64 10.00 -1.90
C ARG A 51 4.18 9.35 -3.20
N VAL A 52 3.41 8.27 -3.11
CA VAL A 52 2.88 7.56 -4.28
C VAL A 52 1.88 8.44 -5.03
N SER A 53 0.98 9.13 -4.33
CA SER A 53 0.02 10.07 -4.93
C SER A 53 0.72 11.13 -5.79
N ARG A 54 1.81 11.72 -5.29
CA ARG A 54 2.62 12.69 -6.04
C ARG A 54 3.26 12.07 -7.29
N ALA A 55 3.79 10.86 -7.18
CA ALA A 55 4.34 10.13 -8.33
C ALA A 55 3.26 9.78 -9.37
N MET A 56 2.01 9.63 -8.94
CA MET A 56 0.83 9.37 -9.78
C MET A 56 0.08 10.65 -10.17
N SER A 57 0.79 11.79 -10.30
CA SER A 57 0.21 13.07 -10.74
C SER A 57 -0.94 13.59 -9.86
N GLY A 58 -0.86 13.36 -8.55
CA GLY A 58 -1.86 13.83 -7.57
C GLY A 58 -3.09 12.91 -7.44
N ARG A 59 -3.07 11.74 -8.07
CA ARG A 59 -4.11 10.72 -7.89
C ARG A 59 -4.19 10.30 -6.42
N ARG A 60 -5.40 10.15 -5.85
CA ARG A 60 -5.55 9.65 -4.49
C ARG A 60 -5.05 8.21 -4.40
N VAL A 61 -4.31 7.91 -3.35
CA VAL A 61 -3.77 6.58 -3.07
C VAL A 61 -4.07 6.26 -1.61
N ASP A 62 -4.71 5.12 -1.38
CA ASP A 62 -4.93 4.56 -0.05
C ASP A 62 -3.92 3.44 0.18
N VAL A 63 -3.22 3.51 1.32
CA VAL A 63 -2.15 2.56 1.68
C VAL A 63 -2.57 1.76 2.89
N VAL A 64 -2.56 0.44 2.73
CA VAL A 64 -2.75 -0.54 3.79
C VAL A 64 -1.42 -1.19 4.12
N LEU A 65 -1.04 -1.20 5.40
CA LEU A 65 0.20 -1.79 5.87
C LEU A 65 -0.04 -3.16 6.50
N SER A 66 0.78 -4.14 6.13
CA SER A 66 0.83 -5.45 6.77
C SER A 66 2.23 -5.66 7.36
N ALA A 67 2.29 -5.90 8.66
CA ALA A 67 3.54 -6.10 9.40
C ALA A 67 3.31 -7.03 10.60
N PRO A 68 4.37 -7.64 11.18
CA PRO A 68 4.22 -8.63 12.26
C PRO A 68 3.52 -8.12 13.51
N ASN A 69 3.62 -6.82 13.80
CA ASN A 69 2.98 -6.18 14.96
C ASN A 69 1.60 -5.58 14.65
N LEU A 70 1.09 -5.73 13.42
CA LEU A 70 -0.21 -5.22 13.02
C LEU A 70 -1.23 -6.34 12.92
N ARG A 71 -2.48 -6.03 13.30
CA ARG A 71 -3.57 -6.99 13.20
C ARG A 71 -3.84 -7.32 11.74
N ASP A 72 -3.96 -8.60 11.43
CA ASP A 72 -4.41 -9.03 10.11
C ASP A 72 -5.93 -8.82 9.98
N LEU A 73 -6.34 -8.03 8.99
CA LEU A 73 -7.72 -7.62 8.73
C LEU A 73 -8.24 -8.28 7.44
N PRO A 74 -9.57 -8.42 7.26
CA PRO A 74 -10.13 -9.00 6.04
C PRO A 74 -9.64 -8.37 4.74
N ILE A 75 -9.36 -7.06 4.75
CA ILE A 75 -8.81 -6.33 3.60
C ILE A 75 -7.43 -6.86 3.17
N HIS A 76 -6.60 -7.34 4.11
CA HIS A 76 -5.32 -7.94 3.75
C HIS A 76 -5.50 -9.28 3.02
N ALA A 77 -6.50 -10.06 3.42
CA ALA A 77 -6.81 -11.32 2.74
C ALA A 77 -7.29 -11.06 1.30
N VAL A 78 -8.15 -10.04 1.10
CA VAL A 78 -8.56 -9.59 -0.23
C VAL A 78 -7.36 -9.14 -1.05
N ALA A 79 -6.50 -8.26 -0.50
CA ALA A 79 -5.31 -7.77 -1.19
C ALA A 79 -4.31 -8.88 -1.56
N ARG A 80 -4.14 -9.92 -0.72
CA ARG A 80 -3.28 -11.08 -1.04
C ARG A 80 -3.89 -11.98 -2.12
N ARG A 81 -5.22 -12.15 -2.12
CA ARG A 81 -5.94 -13.03 -3.04
C ARG A 81 -6.12 -12.41 -4.43
N GLU A 82 -6.52 -11.15 -4.47
CA GLU A 82 -6.95 -10.46 -5.68
C GLU A 82 -5.93 -9.42 -6.16
N GLY A 83 -5.02 -8.99 -5.28
CA GLY A 83 -4.04 -7.97 -5.64
C GLY A 83 -2.92 -8.50 -6.53
N VAL A 84 -2.48 -7.65 -7.45
CA VAL A 84 -1.36 -7.86 -8.36
C VAL A 84 -0.07 -7.41 -7.67
N LEU A 85 0.93 -8.29 -7.65
CA LEU A 85 2.26 -7.95 -7.13
C LEU A 85 2.96 -7.01 -8.12
N LEU A 86 3.51 -5.90 -7.59
CA LEU A 86 4.29 -4.92 -8.35
C LEU A 86 5.80 -5.14 -8.19
#